data_AF-A0A0S8HGW4-F1
#
_entry.id   AF-A0A0S8HGW4-F1
#
_cell.length_a   1.000
_cell.length_b   1.000
_cell.length_c   1.000
_cell.angle_alpha   90.00
_cell.angle_beta   90.00
_cell.angle_gamma   90.00
#
_symmetry.space_group_name_H-M   'P 1'
#
loop_
_entity.id
_entity.type
_entity.pdbx_description
1 polymer ?
#
loop_
_entity_poly.entity_id
_entity_poly.type
_entity_poly.pdbx_seq_one_letter_code
_entity_poly.pdbx_strand_id
1 'polypeptide(L)' 'MYNQRRKSGEEEYCICVHCDTKIPHIRGIPCRENKCPNCGRTMFKEGSYHHMLFLEKKDKTKDRKKDL' A
#
# COMPACT_ATOMS: atom_id res chain seq x y z
N MET A 1 -6.43 22.42 -28.83
CA MET A 1 -7.34 22.07 -27.72
C MET A 1 -6.92 20.71 -27.19
N TYR A 2 -6.09 20.66 -26.15
CA TYR A 2 -5.61 19.38 -25.61
C TYR A 2 -6.68 18.80 -24.67
N ASN A 3 -7.36 17.76 -25.16
CA ASN A 3 -8.34 16.99 -24.39
C ASN A 3 -7.64 16.29 -23.23
N GLN A 4 -7.63 16.94 -22.08
CA GLN A 4 -7.22 16.35 -20.82
C GLN A 4 -8.31 15.38 -20.38
N ARG A 5 -8.19 14.13 -20.86
CA ARG A 5 -8.94 12.98 -20.37
C ARG A 5 -8.81 12.97 -18.85
N ARG A 6 -9.85 13.41 -18.15
CA ARG A 6 -9.93 13.32 -16.69
C ARG A 6 -9.85 11.84 -16.37
N LYS A 7 -8.70 11.41 -15.82
CA LYS A 7 -8.53 10.06 -15.28
C LYS A 7 -9.70 9.81 -14.34
N SER A 8 -10.55 8.87 -14.73
CA SER A 8 -11.53 8.20 -13.89
C SER A 8 -10.83 7.88 -12.58
N GLY A 9 -11.40 8.34 -11.45
CA GLY A 9 -10.77 8.31 -10.14
C GLY A 9 -10.02 7.01 -9.91
N GLU A 10 -8.69 7.10 -9.76
CA GLU A 10 -7.87 5.97 -9.37
C GLU A 10 -8.46 5.46 -8.06
N GLU A 11 -9.06 4.27 -8.11
CA GLU A 11 -9.62 3.64 -6.92
C GLU A 11 -8.49 3.51 -5.90
N GLU A 12 -8.62 4.24 -4.80
CA GLU A 12 -7.61 4.19 -3.75
C GLU A 12 -7.84 2.92 -2.94
N TYR A 13 -6.81 2.08 -2.83
CA TYR A 13 -6.85 0.87 -2.04
C TYR A 13 -5.96 1.02 -0.81
N CYS A 14 -6.38 0.41 0.30
CA CYS A 14 -5.52 0.18 1.44
C CYS A 14 -4.90 -1.22 1.29
N ILE A 15 -3.57 -1.31 1.34
CA ILE A 15 -2.79 -2.55 1.27
C ILE A 15 -2.11 -2.85 2.60
N CYS A 16 -2.09 -4.13 2.97
CA CYS A 16 -1.26 -4.63 4.06
C CYS A 16 0.08 -5.11 3.51
N VAL A 17 1.18 -4.47 3.90
CA VAL A 17 2.54 -4.80 3.42
C VAL A 17 3.13 -6.11 3.96
N HIS A 18 2.41 -6.75 4.90
CA HIS A 18 2.82 -7.99 5.54
C HIS A 18 2.23 -9.23 4.88
N CYS A 19 0.95 -9.19 4.53
CA CYS A 19 0.20 -10.30 3.93
C CYS A 19 -0.36 -9.95 2.54
N ASP A 20 0.01 -8.80 1.99
CA ASP A 20 -0.35 -8.28 0.67
C ASP A 20 -1.87 -8.17 0.41
N THR A 21 -2.68 -8.14 1.48
CA THR A 21 -4.14 -7.99 1.42
C THR A 21 -4.55 -6.57 1.06
N LYS A 22 -5.42 -6.41 0.07
CA LYS A 22 -5.95 -5.12 -0.39
C LYS A 22 -7.43 -4.99 -0.03
N ILE A 23 -7.83 -3.84 0.47
CA ILE A 23 -9.22 -3.47 0.72
C ILE A 23 -9.51 -2.11 0.08
N PRO A 24 -10.75 -1.84 -0.34
CA PRO A 24 -11.11 -0.51 -0.84
C PRO A 24 -10.93 0.55 0.26
N HIS A 25 -10.33 1.69 -0.09
CA HIS A 25 -10.16 2.80 0.84
C HIS A 25 -11.51 3.46 1.14
N ILE A 26 -11.80 3.64 2.42
CA ILE A 26 -13.00 4.35 2.87
C ILE A 26 -12.68 5.83 2.98
N ARG A 27 -13.34 6.66 2.15
CA ARG A 27 -13.17 8.11 2.19
C ARG A 27 -13.50 8.65 3.58
N GLY A 28 -12.61 9.50 4.11
CA GLY A 28 -12.72 10.08 5.45
C GLY A 28 -12.07 9.24 6.55
N ILE A 29 -11.66 7.99 6.28
CA ILE A 29 -10.94 7.14 7.25
C ILE A 29 -9.54 6.83 6.71
N PRO A 30 -8.47 7.38 7.31
CA PRO A 30 -7.10 7.06 6.91
C PRO A 30 -6.85 5.54 6.92
N CYS A 31 -6.14 5.00 5.91
CA CYS A 31 -5.82 3.57 5.87
C CYS A 31 -5.15 3.05 7.16
N ARG A 32 -4.44 3.92 7.88
CA ARG A 32 -3.73 3.56 9.11
C ARG A 32 -4.66 3.29 10.30
N GLU A 33 -5.90 3.75 10.27
CA GLU A 33 -6.89 3.46 11.30
C GLU A 33 -7.51 2.07 11.07
N ASN A 34 -7.59 1.64 9.82
CA ASN A 34 -8.05 0.30 9.47
C ASN A 34 -7.00 -0.77 9.82
N LYS A 35 -7.49 -1.85 10.44
CA LYS A 35 -6.70 -3.06 10.68
C LYS A 35 -6.95 -4.06 9.57
N CYS A 36 -5.90 -4.77 9.18
CA CYS A 36 -5.98 -5.83 8.19
C CYS A 36 -6.83 -7.00 8.75
N PRO A 37 -7.85 -7.47 8.04
CA PRO A 37 -8.70 -8.58 8.50
C PRO A 37 -7.96 -9.93 8.53
N ASN A 38 -6.83 -10.06 7.83
CA ASN A 38 -6.06 -11.30 7.75
C ASN A 38 -5.00 -11.41 8.88
N CYS A 39 -4.27 -10.33 9.16
CA CYS A 39 -3.16 -10.36 10.12
C CYS A 39 -3.30 -9.38 11.31
N GLY A 40 -4.34 -8.55 11.35
CA GLY A 40 -4.56 -7.56 12.41
C GLY A 40 -3.62 -6.36 12.42
N ARG A 41 -2.71 -6.23 11.43
CA ARG A 41 -1.76 -5.10 11.35
C ARG A 41 -2.38 -3.87 10.69
N THR A 42 -1.78 -2.72 10.96
CA THR A 42 -2.16 -1.44 10.36
C THR A 42 -1.99 -1.46 8.83
N MET A 43 -2.96 -0.90 8.11
CA MET A 43 -2.93 -0.84 6.65
C MET A 43 -2.28 0.46 6.13
N PHE A 44 -1.76 0.39 4.92
CA PHE A 44 -1.13 1.50 4.21
C PHE A 44 -1.90 1.83 2.95
N LYS A 45 -1.83 3.06 2.46
CA LYS A 45 -2.41 3.39 1.16
C LYS A 45 -1.52 2.81 0.06
N GLU A 46 -2.11 2.05 -0.87
CA GLU A 46 -1.42 1.52 -2.03
C GLU A 46 -0.83 2.65 -2.86
N GLY A 47 0.39 2.46 -3.36
CA GLY A 47 1.15 3.50 -4.06
C GLY A 47 1.61 4.71 -3.23
N SER A 48 1.32 4.78 -1.92
CA SER A 48 1.80 5.89 -1.09
C SER A 48 3.32 5.86 -0.86
N TYR A 49 3.91 7.02 -0.54
CA TYR A 49 5.34 7.13 -0.21
C TYR A 49 5.81 6.10 0.84
N HIS A 50 5.05 5.94 1.92
CA HIS A 50 5.39 4.98 2.98
C HIS A 50 5.26 3.52 2.53
N HIS A 51 4.37 3.22 1.58
CA HIS A 51 4.26 1.88 1.01
C HIS A 51 5.53 1.53 0.22
N MET A 52 6.01 2.45 -0.63
CA MET A 52 7.24 2.27 -1.40
C MET A 52 8.47 2.08 -0.50
N LEU A 53 8.63 2.92 0.54
CA LEU A 53 9.73 2.77 1.51
C LEU A 53 9.75 1.39 2.19
N PHE A 54 8.58 0.83 2.49
CA PHE A 54 8.51 -0.49 3.09
C PHE A 54 8.97 -1.58 2.12
N LEU A 55 8.54 -1.52 0.86
CA LEU A 55 8.94 -2.46 -0.19
C LEU A 55 10.46 -2.43 -0.41
N GLU A 56 11.04 -1.23 -0.55
CA GLU A 56 12.49 -1.07 -0.68
C GLU A 56 13.27 -1.69 0.50
N LYS A 57 12.75 -1.54 1.72
CA LYS A 57 13.36 -2.16 2.91
C LYS A 57 13.22 -3.68 2.89
N LYS A 58 12.04 -4.20 2.49
CA LYS A 58 11.78 -5.65 2.38
C LYS A 58 12.75 -6.29 1.39
N ASP A 59 13.01 -5.64 0.25
CA ASP A 59 13.93 -6.13 -0.77
C ASP A 59 15.38 -6.16 -0.26
N LYS A 60 15.88 -5.06 0.35
CA LYS A 60 17.21 -5.03 0.98
C LYS A 60 17.41 -6.10 2.06
N THR A 61 16.35 -6.48 2.79
CA THR A 61 16.45 -7.55 3.79
C THR A 61 16.48 -8.95 3.20
N LYS A 62 15.88 -9.16 2.01
CA LYS A 62 15.97 -10.44 1.30
C LYS A 62 17.38 -10.62 0.74
N ASP A 63 17.95 -9.56 0.17
CA ASP A 63 19.30 -9.60 -0.39
C ASP A 63 20.34 -9.94 0.68
N ARG A 64 20.32 -9.25 1.84
CA ARG A 64 21.24 -9.56 2.95
C ARG A 64 21.09 -10.95 3.57
N LYS A 65 19.92 -11.58 3.43
CA LYS A 65 19.69 -12.95 3.91
C LYS A 65 20.13 -14.02 2.91
N LYS A 66 20.43 -13.64 1.67
CA LYS A 66 20.86 -14.58 0.63
C LYS A 66 22.36 -14.92 0.74
N ASP A 67 23.12 -14.07 1.42
CA ASP A 67 24.58 -14.19 1.59
C ASP A 67 24.99 -14.88 2.92
N LEU A 68 24.03 -15.47 3.66
CA LEU A 68 24.26 -16.21 4.92
C LEU A 68 23.73 -17.64 4.81
#